data_AF-A0A0J0XMZ5-F1
#
_entry.id   AF-A0A0J0XMZ5-F1
#
_cell.length_a   1.000
_cell.length_b   1.000
_cell.length_c   1.000
_cell.angle_alpha   90.00
_cell.angle_beta   90.00
_cell.angle_gamma   90.00
#
_symmetry.space_group_name_H-M   'P 1'
#
loop_
_entity.id
_entity.type
_entity.pdbx_description
1 polymer ?
#
loop_
_entity_poly.entity_id
_entity_poly.type
_entity_poly.pdbx_seq_one_letter_code
_entity_poly.pdbx_strand_id
1 'polypeptide(L)'
;MPHKRAKRSVREAEKAKKGYSLPPTKADDDMPRGAMRILNAGKVQAAFRAAGRKNSEDTGERKRARDDDGATERKRPKTEEGLPKIAPHESLGEYNRRIEALLRPGVSGAIKKAEAARGAAKKAAEDEKRARIAKAQGKVANGPEKEEKGEVKFNKPEKTFAEKERRRLNDVAQAPPSLPRLRMAEKAEKKGKKSERDPLNAGQRRIMEAERERVVALYRDMKAKKEAERAK
;
A
#
# COMPACT_ATOMS: atom_id res chain seq x y z
N MET A 1 -6.30 -10.32 44.18
CA MET A 1 -6.51 -10.97 42.85
C MET A 1 -5.31 -11.85 42.49
N PRO A 2 -5.51 -13.16 42.28
CA PRO A 2 -4.45 -14.13 41.98
C PRO A 2 -3.57 -13.74 40.78
N HIS A 3 -4.17 -13.24 39.70
CA HIS A 3 -3.45 -12.84 38.48
C HIS A 3 -2.49 -11.64 38.67
N LYS A 4 -2.75 -10.76 39.64
CA LYS A 4 -1.84 -9.64 39.95
C LYS A 4 -0.59 -10.12 40.68
N ARG A 5 -0.71 -11.17 41.50
CA ARG A 5 0.42 -11.78 42.24
C ARG A 5 1.35 -12.54 41.30
N ALA A 6 0.81 -13.30 40.34
CA ALA A 6 1.61 -14.02 39.34
C ALA A 6 2.42 -13.07 38.43
N LYS A 7 1.84 -11.97 37.96
CA LYS A 7 2.61 -10.98 37.17
C LYS A 7 3.69 -10.28 38.01
N ARG A 8 3.44 -10.08 39.31
CA ARG A 8 4.41 -9.47 40.22
C ARG A 8 5.59 -10.41 40.50
N SER A 9 5.33 -11.70 40.76
CA SER A 9 6.40 -12.67 41.02
C SER A 9 7.30 -12.87 39.80
N VAL A 10 6.74 -12.90 38.58
CA VAL A 10 7.55 -12.97 37.35
C VAL A 10 8.42 -11.72 37.20
N ARG A 11 7.88 -10.52 37.43
CA ARG A 11 8.66 -9.28 37.36
C ARG A 11 9.75 -9.20 38.43
N GLU A 12 9.46 -9.65 39.65
CA GLU A 12 10.45 -9.68 40.72
C GLU A 12 11.55 -10.72 40.44
N ALA A 13 11.22 -11.88 39.88
CA ALA A 13 12.19 -12.88 39.44
C ALA A 13 13.06 -12.38 38.27
N GLU A 14 12.46 -11.71 37.27
CA GLU A 14 13.21 -11.10 36.16
C GLU A 14 14.09 -9.95 36.64
N LYS A 15 13.60 -9.11 37.56
CA LYS A 15 14.37 -8.01 38.16
C LYS A 15 15.51 -8.53 39.03
N ALA A 16 15.32 -9.63 39.76
CA ALA A 16 16.37 -10.30 40.52
C ALA A 16 17.45 -10.91 39.61
N LYS A 17 17.04 -11.58 38.52
CA LYS A 17 17.98 -12.13 37.51
C LYS A 17 18.77 -11.05 36.78
N LYS A 18 18.12 -9.91 36.47
CA LYS A 18 18.72 -8.80 35.73
C LYS A 18 19.57 -7.89 36.62
N GLY A 19 19.35 -7.90 37.94
CA GLY A 19 20.01 -6.98 38.88
C GLY A 19 19.44 -5.56 38.82
N TYR A 20 19.68 -4.77 39.88
CA TYR A 20 19.10 -3.43 40.04
C TYR A 20 19.89 -2.33 39.31
N SER A 21 21.12 -2.61 38.90
CA SER A 21 22.02 -1.63 38.29
C SER A 21 22.95 -2.33 37.30
N LEU A 22 22.47 -2.51 36.07
CA LEU A 22 23.35 -2.76 34.94
C LEU A 22 23.68 -1.39 34.36
N PRO A 23 24.87 -0.82 34.63
CA PRO A 23 25.33 0.32 33.85
C PRO A 23 25.30 -0.08 32.37
N PRO A 24 25.07 0.85 31.43
CA PRO A 24 25.24 0.55 30.02
C PRO A 24 26.68 0.06 29.84
N THR A 25 26.84 -1.25 29.69
CA THR A 25 28.13 -1.83 29.34
C THR A 25 28.48 -1.21 28.01
N LYS A 26 29.56 -0.41 27.98
CA LYS A 26 30.23 -0.10 26.72
C LYS A 26 30.73 -1.44 26.21
N ALA A 27 29.88 -2.14 25.46
CA ALA A 27 30.34 -3.27 24.68
C ALA A 27 31.30 -2.62 23.68
N ASP A 28 32.58 -2.91 23.84
CA ASP A 28 33.67 -2.51 22.95
C ASP A 28 33.55 -3.24 21.61
N ASP A 29 32.39 -3.10 20.99
CA ASP A 29 32.14 -3.55 19.64
C ASP A 29 32.39 -2.33 18.76
N ASP A 30 33.64 -2.16 18.33
CA ASP A 30 34.09 -1.19 17.31
C ASP A 30 33.34 -1.34 15.97
N MET A 31 32.43 -2.31 15.87
CA MET A 31 31.57 -2.51 14.73
C MET A 31 30.39 -1.54 14.73
N PRO A 32 30.14 -0.83 13.60
CA PRO A 32 28.97 0.01 13.48
C PRO A 32 27.70 -0.81 13.68
N ARG A 33 26.70 -0.23 14.35
CA ARG A 33 25.42 -0.88 14.66
C ARG A 33 24.77 -1.58 13.46
N GLY A 34 24.97 -1.05 12.24
CA GLY A 34 24.52 -1.67 11.00
C GLY A 34 25.17 -3.04 10.73
N ALA A 35 26.49 -3.13 10.85
CA ALA A 35 27.25 -4.38 10.66
C ALA A 35 26.88 -5.42 11.73
N MET A 36 26.75 -4.99 12.98
CA MET A 36 26.29 -5.83 14.09
C MET A 36 24.90 -6.44 13.84
N ARG A 37 23.97 -5.68 13.25
CA ARG A 37 22.64 -6.21 12.87
C ARG A 37 22.74 -7.27 11.78
N ILE A 38 23.61 -7.09 10.80
CA ILE A 38 23.77 -8.01 9.68
C ILE A 38 24.43 -9.32 10.15
N LEU A 39 25.52 -9.23 10.91
CA LEU A 39 26.23 -10.40 11.43
C LEU A 39 25.36 -11.22 12.40
N ASN A 40 24.58 -10.55 13.24
CA ASN A 40 23.67 -11.24 14.17
C ASN A 40 22.35 -11.70 13.52
N ALA A 41 22.03 -11.27 12.28
CA ALA A 41 20.78 -11.63 11.62
C ALA A 41 20.60 -13.14 11.49
N GLY A 42 21.67 -13.88 11.16
CA GLY A 42 21.63 -15.33 11.05
C GLY A 42 21.27 -16.03 12.37
N LYS A 43 21.87 -15.58 13.48
CA LYS A 43 21.56 -16.11 14.83
C LYS A 43 20.11 -15.80 15.22
N VAL A 44 19.63 -14.59 14.91
CA VAL A 44 18.25 -14.18 15.18
C VAL A 44 17.26 -15.02 14.36
N GLN A 45 17.53 -15.25 13.08
CA GLN A 45 16.70 -16.10 12.22
C GLN A 45 16.71 -17.56 12.69
N ALA A 46 17.87 -18.11 13.07
CA ALA A 46 17.98 -19.47 13.59
C ALA A 46 17.21 -19.65 14.91
N ALA A 47 17.37 -18.73 15.86
CA ALA A 47 16.63 -18.74 17.12
C ALA A 47 15.12 -18.59 16.89
N PHE A 48 14.71 -17.79 15.90
CA PHE A 48 13.29 -17.62 15.54
C PHE A 48 12.69 -18.90 14.94
N ARG A 49 13.43 -19.59 14.05
CA ARG A 49 13.04 -20.90 13.51
C ARG A 49 12.96 -21.96 14.60
N ALA A 50 13.96 -22.01 15.49
CA ALA A 50 14.01 -22.93 16.63
C ALA A 50 12.85 -22.69 17.63
N ALA A 51 12.40 -21.44 17.79
CA ALA A 51 11.25 -21.09 18.63
C ALA A 51 9.89 -21.50 18.04
N GLY A 52 9.86 -22.17 16.88
CA GLY A 52 8.64 -22.68 16.24
C GLY A 52 7.65 -21.60 15.78
N ARG A 53 8.08 -20.33 15.78
CA ARG A 53 7.23 -19.22 15.36
C ARG A 53 7.20 -19.20 13.84
N LYS A 54 6.11 -19.71 13.24
CA LYS A 54 5.86 -19.50 11.80
C LYS A 54 5.52 -18.03 11.57
N ASN A 55 6.48 -17.26 11.07
CA ASN A 55 6.18 -16.02 10.35
C ASN A 55 5.70 -16.38 8.95
N SER A 56 4.90 -15.48 8.40
CA SER A 56 4.14 -15.66 7.18
C SER A 56 4.93 -15.85 5.89
N GLU A 57 6.22 -15.59 5.93
CA GLU A 57 7.06 -15.66 4.73
C GLU A 57 7.46 -17.09 4.40
N ASP A 58 7.45 -18.02 5.38
CA ASP A 58 7.81 -19.44 5.18
C ASP A 58 6.61 -20.33 4.79
N THR A 59 5.38 -19.79 4.87
CA THR A 59 4.12 -20.50 4.55
C THR A 59 3.26 -19.75 3.53
N GLY A 60 3.74 -18.62 3.00
CA GLY A 60 2.97 -17.75 2.08
C GLY A 60 1.77 -17.02 2.71
N GLU A 61 1.39 -17.36 3.95
CA GLU A 61 0.23 -16.78 4.63
C GLU A 61 0.62 -15.59 5.48
N ARG A 62 0.48 -14.37 4.94
CA ARG A 62 0.61 -13.09 5.66
C ARG A 62 -0.16 -13.11 6.98
N LYS A 63 0.56 -13.31 8.09
CA LYS A 63 0.06 -13.20 9.44
C LYS A 63 -0.20 -11.72 9.66
N ARG A 64 -1.48 -11.40 9.81
CA ARG A 64 -1.94 -10.10 10.27
C ARG A 64 -1.16 -9.75 11.53
N ALA A 65 -0.72 -8.50 11.58
CA ALA A 65 -0.07 -7.93 12.74
C ALA A 65 -0.88 -8.27 13.99
N ARG A 66 -0.14 -8.60 15.02
CA ARG A 66 -0.59 -8.97 16.35
C ARG A 66 -1.31 -7.75 16.95
N ASP A 67 -2.63 -7.70 16.78
CA ASP A 67 -3.51 -6.95 17.68
C ASP A 67 -3.49 -7.71 19.01
N ASP A 68 -2.48 -7.41 19.83
CA ASP A 68 -2.42 -7.79 21.24
C ASP A 68 -3.31 -6.82 22.02
N ASP A 69 -4.62 -7.04 21.93
CA ASP A 69 -5.58 -6.72 22.98
C ASP A 69 -6.76 -7.67 22.77
N GLY A 70 -7.08 -8.44 23.83
CA GLY A 70 -8.00 -9.57 23.79
C GLY A 70 -9.35 -9.26 23.14
N ALA A 71 -9.46 -9.47 21.84
CA ALA A 71 -10.72 -9.51 21.14
C ALA A 71 -11.20 -10.96 21.14
N THR A 72 -11.90 -11.33 22.21
CA THR A 72 -13.00 -12.30 22.13
C THR A 72 -13.66 -12.18 20.77
N GLU A 73 -13.86 -13.32 20.15
CA GLU A 73 -14.64 -13.58 18.94
C GLU A 73 -16.04 -12.96 19.09
N ARG A 74 -16.14 -11.64 18.95
CA ARG A 74 -17.40 -10.91 18.98
C ARG A 74 -18.03 -11.16 17.63
N LYS A 75 -18.91 -12.17 17.60
CA LYS A 75 -20.00 -12.32 16.64
C LYS A 75 -20.43 -10.92 16.20
N ARG A 76 -20.16 -10.59 14.94
CA ARG A 76 -20.68 -9.37 14.32
C ARG A 76 -22.21 -9.47 14.40
N PRO A 77 -22.91 -8.55 15.09
CA PRO A 77 -24.36 -8.58 15.08
C PRO A 77 -24.82 -8.36 13.64
N LYS A 78 -25.58 -9.33 13.13
CA LYS A 78 -26.26 -9.24 11.84
C LYS A 78 -27.37 -8.20 11.97
N THR A 79 -27.31 -7.21 11.06
CA THR A 79 -28.41 -6.49 10.41
C THR A 79 -29.48 -5.80 11.29
N GLU A 80 -29.57 -4.49 11.07
CA GLU A 80 -30.63 -3.52 11.42
C GLU A 80 -30.90 -3.17 12.89
N GLU A 81 -30.62 -4.04 13.86
CA GLU A 81 -30.72 -3.69 15.30
C GLU A 81 -29.37 -3.27 15.95
N GLY A 82 -28.30 -3.17 15.15
CA GLY A 82 -26.91 -3.14 15.65
C GLY A 82 -26.24 -1.76 15.75
N LEU A 83 -26.88 -0.68 15.30
CA LEU A 83 -26.36 0.66 15.52
C LEU A 83 -26.79 1.12 16.92
N PRO A 84 -25.87 1.52 17.80
CA PRO A 84 -26.22 2.07 19.10
C PRO A 84 -27.23 3.21 18.93
N LYS A 85 -28.18 3.37 19.85
CA LYS A 85 -28.99 4.60 19.89
C LYS A 85 -28.16 5.75 20.48
N ILE A 86 -28.57 7.00 20.22
CA ILE A 86 -28.00 8.19 20.87
C ILE A 86 -28.15 8.01 22.38
N ALA A 87 -27.04 8.12 23.13
CA ALA A 87 -27.09 7.96 24.57
C ALA A 87 -27.75 9.19 25.23
N PRO A 88 -28.39 9.03 26.39
CA PRO A 88 -28.84 10.18 27.18
C PRO A 88 -27.63 11.09 27.45
N HIS A 89 -27.75 12.37 27.09
CA HIS A 89 -26.69 13.40 27.19
C HIS A 89 -25.57 13.35 26.14
N GLU A 90 -25.65 12.50 25.12
CA GLU A 90 -24.72 12.54 23.98
C GLU A 90 -25.19 13.56 22.94
N SER A 91 -24.29 14.40 22.45
CA SER A 91 -24.59 15.28 21.31
C SER A 91 -24.67 14.47 20.01
N LEU A 92 -25.49 14.91 19.05
CA LEU A 92 -25.58 14.27 17.73
C LEU A 92 -24.19 14.14 17.06
N GLY A 93 -23.30 15.11 17.28
CA GLY A 93 -21.93 15.06 16.77
C GLY A 93 -21.08 13.94 17.38
N GLU A 94 -21.24 13.66 18.68
CA GLU A 94 -20.53 12.58 19.37
C GLU A 94 -21.05 11.22 18.95
N TYR A 95 -22.37 11.10 18.81
CA TYR A 95 -23.02 9.93 18.25
C TYR A 95 -22.48 9.59 16.86
N ASN A 96 -22.43 10.56 15.95
CA ASN A 96 -21.90 10.36 14.60
C ASN A 96 -20.44 9.89 14.62
N ARG A 97 -19.58 10.48 15.48
CA ARG A 97 -18.19 10.03 15.64
C ARG A 97 -18.10 8.59 16.13
N ARG A 98 -18.98 8.17 17.03
CA ARG A 98 -19.04 6.80 17.56
C ARG A 98 -19.49 5.81 16.49
N ILE A 99 -20.50 6.17 15.70
CA ILE A 99 -20.95 5.36 14.55
C ILE A 99 -19.85 5.26 13.49
N GLU A 100 -19.20 6.37 13.15
CA GLU A 100 -18.07 6.37 12.22
C GLU A 100 -16.94 5.48 12.71
N ALA A 101 -16.56 5.56 13.98
CA ALA A 101 -15.52 4.71 14.56
C ALA A 101 -15.87 3.21 14.45
N LEU A 102 -17.13 2.85 14.62
CA LEU A 102 -17.62 1.47 14.51
C LEU A 102 -17.61 0.97 13.06
N LEU A 103 -18.01 1.82 12.10
CA LEU A 103 -18.11 1.44 10.69
C LEU A 103 -16.78 1.56 9.92
N ARG A 104 -15.88 2.45 10.36
CA ARG A 104 -14.62 2.78 9.67
C ARG A 104 -13.73 1.57 9.39
N PRO A 105 -13.53 0.59 10.30
CA PRO A 105 -12.76 -0.61 10.00
C PRO A 105 -13.39 -1.47 8.91
N GLY A 106 -14.73 -1.57 8.91
CA GLY A 106 -15.49 -2.32 7.91
C GLY A 106 -15.37 -1.70 6.52
N VAL A 107 -15.60 -0.38 6.44
CA VAL A 107 -15.47 0.39 5.19
C VAL A 107 -14.03 0.37 4.68
N SER A 108 -13.04 0.61 5.55
CA SER A 108 -11.63 0.56 5.17
C SER A 108 -11.21 -0.83 4.68
N GLY A 109 -11.75 -1.89 5.30
CA GLY A 109 -11.54 -3.27 4.85
C GLY A 109 -12.16 -3.55 3.49
N ALA A 110 -13.37 -3.06 3.23
CA ALA A 110 -14.03 -3.19 1.93
C ALA A 110 -13.26 -2.45 0.82
N ILE A 111 -12.80 -1.23 1.09
CA ILE A 111 -11.98 -0.44 0.16
C ILE A 111 -10.70 -1.20 -0.21
N LYS A 112 -9.95 -1.67 0.79
CA LYS A 112 -8.70 -2.43 0.56
C LYS A 112 -8.95 -3.70 -0.26
N LYS A 113 -10.05 -4.41 -0.01
CA LYS A 113 -10.44 -5.60 -0.80
C LYS A 113 -10.77 -5.23 -2.25
N ALA A 114 -11.53 -4.15 -2.46
CA ALA A 114 -11.88 -3.68 -3.79
C ALA A 114 -10.63 -3.22 -4.57
N GLU A 115 -9.69 -2.54 -3.92
CA GLU A 115 -8.41 -2.14 -4.52
C GLU A 115 -7.55 -3.35 -4.88
N ALA A 116 -7.47 -4.36 -4.01
CA ALA A 116 -6.75 -5.60 -4.30
C ALA A 116 -7.36 -6.33 -5.51
N ALA A 117 -8.69 -6.41 -5.58
CA ALA A 117 -9.39 -7.01 -6.72
C ALA A 117 -9.16 -6.21 -8.02
N ARG A 118 -9.23 -4.87 -7.97
CA ARG A 118 -8.91 -4.00 -9.11
C ARG A 118 -7.45 -4.14 -9.55
N GLY A 119 -6.52 -4.26 -8.60
CA GLY A 119 -5.10 -4.48 -8.87
C GLY A 119 -4.84 -5.83 -9.54
N ALA A 120 -5.49 -6.89 -9.07
CA ALA A 120 -5.41 -8.21 -9.67
C ALA A 120 -5.98 -8.23 -11.10
N ALA A 121 -7.15 -7.61 -11.33
CA ALA A 121 -7.74 -7.50 -12.66
C ALA A 121 -6.86 -6.71 -13.65
N LYS A 122 -6.22 -5.63 -13.18
CA LYS A 122 -5.27 -4.86 -14.00
C LYS A 122 -4.04 -5.69 -14.38
N LYS A 123 -3.45 -6.41 -13.43
CA LYS A 123 -2.30 -7.29 -13.69
C LYS A 123 -2.66 -8.40 -14.67
N ALA A 124 -3.79 -9.08 -14.47
CA ALA A 124 -4.26 -10.11 -15.39
C ALA A 124 -4.43 -9.56 -16.83
N ALA A 125 -5.01 -8.37 -16.98
CA ALA A 125 -5.16 -7.73 -18.28
C ALA A 125 -3.81 -7.31 -18.91
N GLU A 126 -2.82 -6.91 -18.11
CA GLU A 126 -1.46 -6.62 -18.59
C GLU A 126 -0.71 -7.89 -19.00
N ASP A 127 -0.85 -8.97 -18.23
CA ASP A 127 -0.23 -10.26 -18.52
C ASP A 127 -0.83 -10.89 -19.78
N GLU A 128 -2.15 -10.77 -19.99
CA GLU A 128 -2.81 -11.20 -21.23
C GLU A 128 -2.31 -10.40 -22.44
N LYS A 129 -2.18 -9.07 -22.30
CA LYS A 129 -1.60 -8.22 -23.36
C LYS A 129 -0.16 -8.61 -23.66
N ARG A 130 0.67 -8.85 -22.64
CA ARG A 130 2.05 -9.30 -22.79
C ARG A 130 2.13 -10.66 -23.48
N ALA A 131 1.27 -11.61 -23.08
CA ALA A 131 1.19 -12.92 -23.72
C ALA A 131 0.75 -12.82 -25.19
N ARG A 132 -0.19 -11.92 -25.52
CA ARG A 132 -0.62 -11.68 -26.91
C ARG A 132 0.49 -11.06 -27.76
N ILE A 133 1.23 -10.10 -27.21
CA ILE A 133 2.39 -9.48 -27.89
C ILE A 133 3.49 -10.53 -28.12
N ALA A 134 3.80 -11.36 -27.11
CA ALA A 134 4.79 -12.42 -27.23
C ALA A 134 4.42 -13.47 -28.31
N LYS A 135 3.14 -13.87 -28.36
CA LYS A 135 2.61 -14.76 -29.42
C LYS A 135 2.70 -14.11 -30.81
N ALA A 136 2.33 -12.83 -30.93
CA ALA A 136 2.36 -12.10 -32.20
C ALA A 136 3.79 -11.84 -32.71
N GLN A 137 4.78 -11.73 -31.82
CA GLN A 137 6.20 -11.58 -32.17
C GLN A 137 6.89 -12.90 -32.51
N GLY A 138 6.16 -14.02 -32.63
CA GLY A 138 6.72 -15.29 -33.10
C GLY A 138 7.76 -15.92 -32.17
N LYS A 139 7.88 -15.46 -30.92
CA LYS A 139 8.62 -16.19 -29.88
C LYS A 139 7.74 -17.34 -29.39
N VAL A 140 7.81 -18.45 -30.10
CA VAL A 140 7.32 -19.74 -29.63
C VAL A 140 8.09 -20.06 -28.35
N ALA A 141 7.42 -19.89 -27.21
CA ALA A 141 7.86 -20.51 -25.98
C ALA A 141 7.61 -22.02 -26.14
N ASN A 142 8.68 -22.76 -26.41
CA ASN A 142 8.70 -24.17 -26.10
C ASN A 142 8.48 -24.34 -24.59
N GLY A 143 7.71 -25.37 -24.25
CA GLY A 143 7.22 -25.66 -22.90
C GLY A 143 8.30 -26.03 -21.88
N PRO A 144 7.87 -26.46 -20.68
CA PRO A 144 8.68 -26.46 -19.47
C PRO A 144 9.60 -27.67 -19.42
N GLU A 145 10.91 -27.44 -19.46
CA GLU A 145 11.91 -28.43 -19.09
C GLU A 145 12.62 -28.04 -17.81
N LYS A 146 12.85 -29.08 -17.01
CA LYS A 146 13.55 -29.12 -15.74
C LYS A 146 14.96 -28.56 -15.86
N GLU A 147 15.40 -27.99 -14.73
CA GLU A 147 16.77 -27.94 -14.23
C GLU A 147 17.88 -28.40 -15.20
N GLU A 148 18.65 -27.44 -15.71
CA GLU A 148 20.11 -27.54 -15.71
C GLU A 148 20.72 -26.14 -15.48
N LYS A 149 21.71 -26.09 -14.58
CA LYS A 149 22.58 -24.94 -14.37
C LYS A 149 23.47 -24.77 -15.60
N GLY A 150 22.94 -24.15 -16.65
CA GLY A 150 23.72 -23.64 -17.77
C GLY A 150 23.93 -22.15 -17.61
N GLU A 151 25.17 -21.72 -17.32
CA GLU A 151 25.57 -20.32 -17.41
C GLU A 151 25.39 -19.82 -18.85
N VAL A 152 24.24 -19.22 -19.15
CA VAL A 152 24.05 -18.45 -20.38
C VAL A 152 24.82 -17.14 -20.20
N LYS A 153 26.07 -17.14 -20.66
CA LYS A 153 26.87 -15.93 -20.84
C LYS A 153 26.17 -15.03 -21.85
N PHE A 154 25.37 -14.09 -21.37
CA PHE A 154 24.93 -12.96 -22.16
C PHE A 154 26.17 -12.14 -22.50
N ASN A 155 26.70 -12.31 -23.72
CA ASN A 155 27.68 -11.41 -24.32
C ASN A 155 27.02 -10.04 -24.55
N LYS A 156 26.78 -9.30 -23.47
CA LYS A 156 26.61 -7.85 -23.55
C LYS A 156 28.01 -7.28 -23.69
N PRO A 157 28.30 -6.47 -24.74
CA PRO A 157 29.54 -5.72 -24.74
C PRO A 157 29.56 -4.85 -23.48
N GLU A 158 30.58 -5.05 -22.65
CA GLU A 158 30.80 -4.26 -21.46
C GLU A 158 30.90 -2.79 -21.90
N LYS A 159 29.96 -1.97 -21.45
CA LYS A 159 30.07 -0.53 -21.60
C LYS A 159 31.19 -0.10 -20.67
N THR A 160 32.39 0.03 -21.21
CA THR A 160 33.52 0.67 -20.57
C THR A 160 33.15 2.14 -20.36
N PHE A 161 32.69 2.47 -19.15
CA PHE A 161 32.56 3.86 -18.77
C PHE A 161 33.97 4.37 -18.53
N ALA A 162 34.39 5.38 -19.29
CA ALA A 162 35.65 6.07 -19.06
C ALA A 162 35.69 6.51 -17.59
N GLU A 163 36.76 6.11 -16.89
CA GLU A 163 36.94 6.40 -15.48
C GLU A 163 37.06 7.91 -15.31
N LYS A 164 36.00 8.53 -14.78
CA LYS A 164 35.93 9.97 -14.60
C LYS A 164 36.85 10.34 -13.45
N GLU A 165 37.88 11.14 -13.75
CA GLU A 165 38.85 11.61 -12.77
C GLU A 165 38.17 12.18 -11.51
N ARG A 166 38.66 11.74 -10.35
CA ARG A 166 38.15 12.14 -9.04
C ARG A 166 38.50 13.62 -8.79
N ARG A 167 37.55 14.51 -9.08
CA ARG A 167 37.67 15.94 -8.75
C ARG A 167 37.69 16.12 -7.24
N ARG A 168 38.63 16.94 -6.73
CA ARG A 168 38.75 17.24 -5.30
C ARG A 168 37.54 18.07 -4.86
N LEU A 169 37.05 17.82 -3.65
CA LEU A 169 35.82 18.41 -3.09
C LEU A 169 35.82 19.95 -3.12
N ASN A 170 37.00 20.57 -3.12
CA ASN A 170 37.20 22.01 -3.07
C ASN A 170 37.31 22.68 -4.46
N ASP A 171 37.45 21.90 -5.56
CA ASP A 171 37.45 22.43 -6.94
C ASP A 171 36.03 22.59 -7.50
N VAL A 172 35.01 22.20 -6.73
CA VAL A 172 33.60 22.44 -7.03
C VAL A 172 33.16 23.72 -6.33
N ALA A 173 33.89 24.82 -6.55
CA ALA A 173 33.35 26.16 -6.35
C ALA A 173 32.32 26.43 -7.46
N GLN A 174 31.21 25.69 -7.41
CA GLN A 174 30.06 25.95 -8.27
C GLN A 174 29.40 27.23 -7.76
N ALA A 175 29.56 28.32 -8.51
CA ALA A 175 28.50 29.30 -8.57
C ALA A 175 27.18 28.53 -8.77
N PRO A 176 26.11 28.85 -8.00
CA PRO A 176 24.88 28.09 -8.08
C PRO A 176 24.44 27.99 -9.55
N PRO A 177 24.18 26.78 -10.07
CA PRO A 177 23.83 26.63 -11.47
C PRO A 177 22.59 27.47 -11.75
N SER A 178 22.71 28.45 -12.65
CA SER A 178 21.59 29.28 -13.06
C SER A 178 20.59 28.40 -13.79
N LEU A 179 19.44 28.14 -13.15
CA LEU A 179 18.36 27.42 -13.80
C LEU A 179 17.94 28.21 -15.05
N PRO A 180 17.85 27.57 -16.23
CA PRO A 180 17.28 28.22 -17.40
C PRO A 180 15.86 28.70 -17.02
N ARG A 181 15.62 30.01 -17.12
CA ARG A 181 14.32 30.61 -16.83
C ARG A 181 13.29 29.96 -17.75
N LEU A 182 12.49 29.05 -17.19
CA LEU A 182 11.33 28.48 -17.85
C LEU A 182 10.41 29.65 -18.25
N ARG A 183 10.09 29.77 -19.54
CA ARG A 183 9.14 30.74 -20.11
C ARG A 183 7.70 30.49 -19.63
N MET A 184 7.47 30.53 -18.32
CA MET A 184 6.15 30.37 -17.71
C MET A 184 5.49 31.71 -17.36
N ALA A 185 6.18 32.84 -17.57
CA ALA A 185 5.68 34.17 -17.22
C ALA A 185 5.06 34.98 -18.38
N GLU A 186 5.16 34.54 -19.65
CA GLU A 186 4.62 35.30 -20.80
C GLU A 186 3.17 34.90 -21.19
N LYS A 187 2.50 34.03 -20.44
CA LYS A 187 1.10 33.65 -20.68
C LYS A 187 0.10 34.18 -19.66
N ALA A 188 0.45 35.23 -18.93
CA ALA A 188 -0.49 35.93 -18.04
C ALA A 188 -1.24 37.10 -18.72
N GLU A 189 -0.94 37.45 -19.98
CA GLU A 189 -1.54 38.60 -20.67
C GLU A 189 -2.27 38.23 -21.99
N LYS A 190 -3.13 37.20 -21.96
CA LYS A 190 -4.20 37.06 -22.96
C LYS A 190 -5.53 36.78 -22.27
N LYS A 191 -6.04 37.80 -21.57
CA LYS A 191 -7.48 37.95 -21.33
C LYS A 191 -8.16 38.16 -22.69
N GLY A 192 -9.18 37.34 -22.97
CA GLY A 192 -10.12 37.58 -24.05
C GLY A 192 -9.85 36.77 -25.33
N LYS A 193 -10.21 35.48 -25.32
CA LYS A 193 -10.82 34.77 -26.47
C LYS A 193 -11.31 33.38 -26.00
N LYS A 194 -12.65 33.28 -25.87
CA LYS A 194 -13.50 32.08 -25.85
C LYS A 194 -12.87 30.79 -25.29
N SER A 195 -13.07 30.54 -23.99
CA SER A 195 -12.87 29.24 -23.37
C SER A 195 -13.99 28.27 -23.79
N GLU A 196 -13.88 27.71 -24.99
CA GLU A 196 -14.68 26.57 -25.46
C GLU A 196 -14.01 25.21 -25.11
N ARG A 197 -12.89 25.25 -24.40
CA ARG A 197 -12.27 24.04 -23.84
C ARG A 197 -12.63 23.93 -22.38
N ASP A 198 -13.61 23.08 -22.08
CA ASP A 198 -13.83 22.59 -20.71
C ASP A 198 -12.48 22.23 -20.07
N PRO A 199 -12.19 22.68 -18.84
CA PRO A 199 -10.93 22.45 -18.14
C PRO A 199 -10.74 20.97 -17.71
N LEU A 200 -11.59 20.06 -18.19
CA LEU A 200 -11.57 18.64 -17.86
C LEU A 200 -10.56 17.88 -18.73
N ASN A 201 -9.78 17.03 -18.07
CA ASN A 201 -8.88 16.06 -18.71
C ASN A 201 -9.70 15.12 -19.63
N ALA A 202 -9.13 14.70 -20.77
CA ALA A 202 -9.79 13.82 -21.73
C ALA A 202 -10.38 12.54 -21.10
N GLY A 203 -9.74 12.00 -20.06
CA GLY A 203 -10.28 10.86 -19.30
C GLY A 203 -11.54 11.20 -18.50
N GLN A 204 -11.58 12.38 -17.86
CA GLN A 204 -12.75 12.85 -17.12
C GLN A 204 -13.92 13.15 -18.07
N ARG A 205 -13.65 13.70 -19.26
CA ARG A 205 -14.67 13.93 -20.29
C ARG A 205 -15.37 12.63 -20.70
N ARG A 206 -14.62 11.55 -20.95
CA ARG A 206 -15.20 10.24 -21.28
C ARG A 206 -16.08 9.67 -20.16
N ILE A 207 -15.70 9.88 -18.90
CA ILE A 207 -16.50 9.43 -17.75
C ILE A 207 -17.80 10.24 -17.68
N MET A 208 -17.72 11.56 -17.81
CA MET A 208 -18.89 12.44 -17.79
C MET A 208 -19.83 12.18 -18.97
N GLU A 209 -19.30 11.90 -20.17
CA GLU A 209 -20.08 11.54 -21.36
C GLU A 209 -20.82 10.21 -21.16
N ALA A 210 -20.16 9.18 -20.63
CA ALA A 210 -20.80 7.90 -20.33
C ALA A 210 -21.90 8.03 -19.25
N GLU A 211 -21.71 8.89 -18.26
CA GLU A 211 -22.74 9.19 -17.25
C GLU A 211 -23.91 9.97 -17.86
N ARG A 212 -23.64 10.95 -18.73
CA ARG A 212 -24.69 11.68 -19.47
C ARG A 212 -25.53 10.73 -20.31
N GLU A 213 -24.92 9.81 -21.04
CA GLU A 213 -25.65 8.83 -21.85
C GLU A 213 -26.55 7.92 -21.00
N ARG A 214 -26.04 7.43 -19.85
CA ARG A 214 -26.85 6.63 -18.92
C ARG A 214 -28.05 7.38 -18.37
N VAL A 215 -27.86 8.64 -17.97
CA VAL A 215 -28.93 9.48 -17.43
C VAL A 215 -29.97 9.79 -18.51
N VAL A 216 -29.54 10.10 -19.73
CA VAL A 216 -30.43 10.36 -20.85
C VAL A 216 -31.23 9.10 -21.22
N ALA A 217 -30.61 7.93 -21.24
CA ALA A 217 -31.30 6.66 -21.47
C ALA A 217 -32.37 6.41 -20.40
N LEU A 218 -32.00 6.53 -19.11
CA LEU A 218 -32.93 6.36 -18.01
C LEU A 218 -34.10 7.37 -18.07
N TYR A 219 -33.82 8.62 -18.45
CA TYR A 219 -34.85 9.62 -18.63
C TYR A 219 -35.80 9.30 -19.80
N ARG A 220 -35.26 8.81 -20.93
CA ARG A 220 -36.06 8.36 -22.07
C ARG A 220 -36.98 7.20 -21.68
N ASP A 221 -36.45 6.22 -20.93
CA ASP A 221 -37.24 5.08 -20.46
C ASP A 221 -38.35 5.53 -19.49
N MET A 222 -38.04 6.42 -18.55
CA MET A 222 -39.05 6.97 -17.64
C MET A 222 -40.12 7.77 -18.39
N LYS A 223 -39.72 8.54 -19.42
CA LYS A 223 -40.66 9.31 -20.23
C LYS A 223 -41.56 8.40 -21.06
N ALA A 224 -41.00 7.37 -21.70
CA ALA A 224 -41.76 6.37 -22.45
C ALA A 224 -42.78 5.65 -21.55
N LYS A 225 -42.39 5.29 -20.32
CA LYS A 225 -43.30 4.69 -19.33
C LYS A 225 -44.45 5.64 -18.97
N LYS A 226 -44.16 6.92 -18.71
CA LYS A 226 -45.19 7.94 -18.41
C LYS A 226 -46.14 8.18 -19.58
N GLU A 227 -45.65 8.19 -20.81
CA GLU A 227 -46.49 8.35 -22.01
C GLU A 227 -47.36 7.11 -22.25
N ALA A 228 -46.84 5.90 -22.03
CA ALA A 228 -47.61 4.67 -22.12
C ALA A 228 -48.71 4.57 -21.04
N GLU A 229 -48.43 5.03 -19.83
CA GLU A 229 -49.41 5.11 -18.74
C GLU A 229 -50.50 6.14 -19.04
N ARG A 230 -50.14 7.29 -19.63
CA ARG A 230 -51.11 8.33 -20.01
C ARG A 230 -51.99 7.93 -21.21
N ALA A 231 -51.51 7.05 -22.07
CA ALA A 231 -52.25 6.56 -23.24
C ALA A 231 -53.22 5.41 -22.91
N LYS A 232 -53.18 4.87 -21.70
CA LYS A 232 -54.04 3.80 -21.22
C LYS A 232 -55.18 4.34 -20.36
#